data_AF-A0A9W6V5K2-F1
#
_entry.id   AF-A0A9W6V5K2-F1
#
_cell.length_a   1.000
_cell.length_b   1.000
_cell.length_c   1.000
_cell.angle_alpha   90.00
_cell.angle_beta   90.00
_cell.angle_gamma   90.00
#
_symmetry.space_group_name_H-M   'P 1'
#
loop_
_entity.id
_entity.type
_entity.pdbx_description
1 polymer ?
#
loop_
_entity_poly.entity_id
_entity_poly.type
_entity_poly.pdbx_seq_one_letter_code
_entity_poly.pdbx_strand_id
1 'polypeptide(L)'
;MVRFELPGHAGTPALGAGVVIEDLARMVLGLVDSLGWERFHYAGISISGAIGATVALVAPERVLSLAMVCSAARFGESRQWRERAELVRARGTASLLEPTVARWFADPVAAASPLGRRLVEDLATVDTAGYAACCDALSTYDIRDRLAEIQAPTLVIAGRSDPATPPAQARELVDGIPGASLTEINGAAHLAVVDRPDAVTAALLAFLDQGDPGMRVRREVLGDAHVDAAVAKTTPFTEAFQDLITRYAWGEIWTRPGLDRRTRSAITLMALVARGHHDELAMHVRAALGNGLTRDEIGEVLLQSAIYCGVPAANAAFAVAQRVLE
;
A
#
# COMPACT_ATOMS: atom_id res chain seq x y z
N MET A 1 10.03 -5.18 -7.62
CA MET A 1 9.79 -3.72 -7.61
C MET A 1 10.86 -3.05 -8.47
N VAL A 2 10.45 -2.20 -9.40
CA VAL A 2 11.36 -1.39 -10.22
C VAL A 2 11.11 0.08 -9.88
N ARG A 3 12.19 0.86 -9.83
CA ARG A 3 12.16 2.32 -9.72
C ARG A 3 12.90 2.89 -10.93
N PHE A 4 12.48 4.06 -11.38
CA PHE A 4 13.10 4.74 -12.50
C PHE A 4 13.23 6.22 -12.18
N GLU A 5 14.22 6.85 -12.81
CA GLU A 5 14.49 8.27 -12.68
C GLU A 5 13.80 8.99 -13.84
N LEU A 6 13.10 10.09 -13.55
CA LEU A 6 12.50 10.93 -14.59
C LEU A 6 13.61 11.63 -15.38
N PRO A 7 13.43 11.90 -16.69
CA PRO A 7 14.41 12.64 -17.48
C PRO A 7 14.86 13.95 -16.81
N GLY A 8 16.17 14.17 -16.81
CA GLY A 8 16.81 15.30 -16.13
C GLY A 8 16.86 15.19 -14.60
N HIS A 9 16.43 14.07 -14.03
CA HIS A 9 16.60 13.75 -12.62
C HIS A 9 17.66 12.66 -12.44
N ALA A 10 18.39 12.73 -11.31
CA ALA A 10 19.42 11.76 -10.94
C ALA A 10 20.45 11.44 -12.04
N GLY A 11 20.79 12.43 -12.88
CA GLY A 11 21.77 12.30 -13.96
C GLY A 11 21.26 11.65 -15.25
N THR A 12 19.95 11.37 -15.36
CA THR A 12 19.37 10.93 -16.63
C THR A 12 19.30 12.08 -17.64
N PRO A 13 19.46 11.81 -18.95
CA PRO A 13 19.31 12.83 -19.98
C PRO A 13 17.93 13.49 -19.92
N ALA A 14 17.88 14.82 -20.00
CA ALA A 14 16.62 15.55 -20.08
C ALA A 14 15.93 15.29 -21.43
N LEU A 15 14.60 15.26 -21.40
CA LEU A 15 13.81 15.37 -22.62
C LEU A 15 13.83 16.84 -23.10
N GLY A 16 13.67 17.04 -24.41
CA GLY A 16 13.64 18.37 -25.02
C GLY A 16 12.44 19.23 -24.58
N ALA A 17 12.30 20.41 -25.18
CA ALA A 17 11.13 21.25 -24.93
C ALA A 17 9.82 20.60 -25.46
N GLY A 18 8.68 20.93 -24.85
CA GLY A 18 7.36 20.47 -25.30
C GLY A 18 6.95 19.08 -24.82
N VAL A 19 7.61 18.54 -23.79
CA VAL A 19 7.25 17.27 -23.15
C VAL A 19 5.86 17.35 -22.56
N VAL A 20 5.06 16.31 -22.79
CA VAL A 20 3.77 16.09 -22.15
C VAL A 20 3.80 14.83 -21.27
N ILE A 21 2.81 14.65 -20.39
CA ILE A 21 2.76 13.49 -19.49
C ILE A 21 2.65 12.17 -20.28
N GLU A 22 2.05 12.18 -21.47
CA GLU A 22 1.96 11.05 -22.38
C GLU A 22 3.34 10.56 -22.85
N ASP A 23 4.31 11.46 -23.02
CA ASP A 23 5.68 11.08 -23.35
C ASP A 23 6.35 10.37 -22.17
N LEU A 24 6.08 10.85 -20.95
CA LEU A 24 6.54 10.22 -19.72
C LEU A 24 5.90 8.85 -19.50
N ALA A 25 4.61 8.71 -19.79
CA ALA A 25 3.88 7.43 -19.75
C ALA A 25 4.46 6.42 -20.76
N ARG A 26 4.80 6.87 -21.98
CA ARG A 26 5.41 6.01 -23.00
C ARG A 26 6.78 5.49 -22.58
N MET A 27 7.58 6.29 -21.86
CA MET A 27 8.85 5.81 -21.32
C MET A 27 8.66 4.73 -20.24
N VAL A 28 7.65 4.86 -19.38
CA VAL A 28 7.31 3.81 -18.39
C VAL A 28 6.96 2.51 -19.11
N LEU A 29 6.12 2.58 -20.14
CA LEU A 29 5.76 1.40 -20.93
C LEU A 29 6.99 0.78 -21.61
N GLY A 30 7.86 1.59 -22.22
CA GLY A 30 9.11 1.11 -22.82
C GLY A 30 10.06 0.45 -21.80
N LEU A 31 10.14 0.97 -20.58
CA LEU A 31 10.91 0.35 -19.50
C LEU A 31 10.33 -1.02 -19.12
N VAL A 32 9.02 -1.10 -18.90
CA VAL A 32 8.33 -2.35 -18.56
C VAL A 32 8.47 -3.39 -19.69
N ASP A 33 8.36 -2.97 -20.95
CA ASP A 33 8.57 -3.84 -22.11
C ASP A 33 10.01 -4.37 -22.15
N SER A 34 11.02 -3.54 -21.84
CA SER A 34 12.42 -3.98 -21.76
C SER A 34 12.69 -5.02 -20.67
N LEU A 35 11.82 -5.08 -19.66
CA LEU A 35 11.87 -6.06 -18.56
C LEU A 35 11.04 -7.32 -18.86
N GLY A 36 10.33 -7.36 -19.99
CA GLY A 36 9.47 -8.46 -20.39
C GLY A 36 8.18 -8.60 -19.55
N TRP A 37 7.72 -7.52 -18.93
CA TRP A 37 6.54 -7.55 -18.05
C TRP A 37 5.26 -7.28 -18.84
N GLU A 38 4.37 -8.26 -18.93
CA GLU A 38 3.07 -8.07 -19.60
C GLU A 38 2.09 -7.24 -18.77
N ARG A 39 2.08 -7.39 -17.45
CA ARG A 39 1.19 -6.66 -16.55
C ARG A 39 1.91 -6.28 -15.25
N PHE A 40 1.54 -5.16 -14.65
CA PHE A 40 2.22 -4.64 -13.47
C PHE A 40 1.30 -3.79 -12.58
N HIS A 41 1.65 -3.70 -11.30
CA HIS A 41 1.11 -2.70 -10.38
C HIS A 41 1.91 -1.40 -10.51
N TYR A 42 1.23 -0.25 -10.45
CA TYR A 42 1.87 1.05 -10.52
C TYR A 42 1.61 1.87 -9.25
N ALA A 43 2.65 2.51 -8.72
CA ALA A 43 2.54 3.46 -7.62
C ALA A 43 3.38 4.71 -7.94
N GLY A 44 2.75 5.89 -7.89
CA GLY A 44 3.40 7.14 -8.26
C GLY A 44 3.03 8.30 -7.33
N ILE A 45 4.03 9.14 -7.02
CA ILE A 45 3.87 10.33 -6.18
C ILE A 45 3.75 11.56 -7.08
N SER A 46 2.77 12.44 -6.84
CA SER A 46 2.67 13.73 -7.53
C SER A 46 2.63 13.58 -9.05
N ILE A 47 3.57 14.18 -9.79
CA ILE A 47 3.70 14.00 -11.24
C ILE A 47 3.78 12.51 -11.64
N SER A 48 4.42 11.64 -10.85
CA SER A 48 4.45 10.21 -11.16
C SER A 48 3.07 9.56 -11.00
N GLY A 49 2.19 10.08 -10.14
CA GLY A 49 0.79 9.66 -10.10
C GLY A 49 0.05 10.01 -11.39
N ALA A 50 0.31 11.19 -11.96
CA ALA A 50 -0.25 11.62 -13.25
C ALA A 50 0.25 10.75 -14.42
N ILE A 51 1.54 10.39 -14.39
CA ILE A 51 2.13 9.44 -15.34
C ILE A 51 1.42 8.09 -15.22
N GLY A 52 1.23 7.57 -14.01
CA GLY A 52 0.51 6.32 -13.76
C GLY A 52 -0.94 6.33 -14.25
N ALA A 53 -1.68 7.40 -13.98
CA ALA A 53 -3.04 7.56 -14.49
C ALA A 53 -3.06 7.60 -16.02
N THR A 54 -2.10 8.28 -16.65
CA THR A 54 -1.96 8.31 -18.11
C THR A 54 -1.64 6.93 -18.69
N VAL A 55 -0.74 6.16 -18.05
CA VAL A 55 -0.46 4.76 -18.41
C VAL A 55 -1.74 3.92 -18.34
N ALA A 56 -2.53 4.06 -17.27
CA ALA A 56 -3.80 3.35 -17.12
C ALA A 56 -4.87 3.75 -18.16
N LEU A 57 -4.81 4.97 -18.68
CA LEU A 57 -5.69 5.44 -19.77
C LEU A 57 -5.26 4.93 -21.15
N VAL A 58 -3.96 4.88 -21.43
CA VAL A 58 -3.46 4.50 -22.77
C VAL A 58 -3.20 3.01 -22.95
N ALA A 59 -3.00 2.28 -21.85
CA ALA A 59 -2.71 0.84 -21.84
C ALA A 59 -3.39 0.16 -20.63
N PRO A 60 -4.74 0.23 -20.51
CA PRO A 60 -5.48 -0.25 -19.34
C PRO A 60 -5.23 -1.74 -19.05
N GLU A 61 -5.02 -2.55 -20.08
CA GLU A 61 -4.76 -3.99 -19.97
C GLU A 61 -3.44 -4.33 -19.29
N ARG A 62 -2.51 -3.37 -19.22
CA ARG A 62 -1.18 -3.52 -18.62
C ARG A 62 -1.17 -3.26 -17.11
N VAL A 63 -2.15 -2.52 -16.58
CA VAL A 63 -2.14 -2.01 -15.20
C VAL A 63 -3.05 -2.87 -14.30
N LEU A 64 -2.44 -3.65 -13.41
CA LEU A 64 -3.16 -4.49 -12.44
C LEU A 64 -3.83 -3.66 -11.33
N SER A 65 -3.14 -2.63 -10.86
CA SER A 65 -3.68 -1.64 -9.92
C SER A 65 -2.86 -0.35 -9.95
N LEU A 66 -3.49 0.75 -9.57
CA LEU A 66 -2.92 2.10 -9.60
C LEU A 66 -2.96 2.75 -8.22
N ALA A 67 -1.80 3.11 -7.66
CA ALA A 67 -1.72 3.94 -6.45
C ALA A 67 -1.22 5.35 -6.80
N MET A 68 -2.05 6.36 -6.54
CA MET A 68 -1.73 7.78 -6.73
C MET A 68 -1.51 8.43 -5.37
N VAL A 69 -0.28 8.83 -5.06
CA VAL A 69 0.10 9.43 -3.77
C VAL A 69 0.34 10.92 -3.94
N CYS A 70 -0.39 11.77 -3.22
CA CYS A 70 -0.29 13.24 -3.29
C CYS A 70 -0.24 13.75 -4.74
N SER A 71 -1.25 13.37 -5.53
CA SER A 71 -1.36 13.63 -6.97
C SER A 71 -2.74 14.20 -7.29
N ALA A 72 -2.99 14.55 -8.56
CA ALA A 72 -4.22 15.19 -9.00
C ALA A 72 -4.55 14.87 -10.46
N ALA A 73 -5.83 15.07 -10.85
CA ALA A 73 -6.29 14.98 -12.24
C ALA A 73 -5.88 16.20 -13.08
N ARG A 74 -5.61 17.33 -12.42
CA ARG A 74 -5.05 18.57 -12.95
C ARG A 74 -4.28 19.26 -11.84
N PHE A 75 -3.13 19.86 -12.14
CA PHE A 75 -2.31 20.53 -11.14
C PHE A 75 -2.45 22.04 -11.25
N GLY A 76 -3.20 22.66 -10.35
CA GLY A 76 -3.34 24.13 -10.30
C GLY A 76 -3.67 24.76 -11.66
N GLU A 77 -3.15 25.97 -11.89
CA GLU A 77 -3.35 26.67 -13.17
C GLU A 77 -2.14 26.53 -14.10
N SER A 78 -2.40 26.27 -15.38
CA SER A 78 -1.37 26.09 -16.42
C SER A 78 -0.37 27.25 -16.50
N ARG A 79 -0.82 28.47 -16.20
CA ARG A 79 0.02 29.67 -16.17
C ARG A 79 1.11 29.56 -15.08
N GLN A 80 0.77 29.07 -13.89
CA GLN A 80 1.70 28.99 -12.76
C GLN A 80 2.85 28.01 -13.05
N TRP A 81 2.55 26.90 -13.74
CA TRP A 81 3.57 25.95 -14.15
C TRP A 81 4.50 26.49 -15.23
N ARG A 82 3.96 27.24 -16.21
CA ARG A 82 4.78 27.92 -17.22
C ARG A 82 5.70 28.97 -16.61
N GLU A 83 5.17 29.81 -15.71
CA GLU A 83 5.96 30.81 -14.97
C GLU A 83 7.05 30.13 -14.12
N ARG A 84 6.75 28.99 -13.49
CA ARG A 84 7.75 28.19 -12.75
C ARG A 84 8.83 27.63 -13.68
N ALA A 85 8.46 27.10 -14.85
CA ALA A 85 9.40 26.58 -15.83
C ALA A 85 10.34 27.68 -16.35
N GLU A 86 9.82 28.87 -16.65
CA GLU A 86 10.60 30.04 -17.06
C GLU A 86 11.55 30.50 -15.95
N LEU A 87 11.07 30.57 -14.70
CA LEU A 87 11.90 30.93 -13.55
C LEU A 87 13.08 29.96 -13.40
N VAL A 88 12.81 28.65 -13.50
CA VAL A 88 13.86 27.63 -13.38
C VAL A 88 14.85 27.73 -14.52
N ARG A 89 14.40 27.85 -15.77
CA ARG A 89 15.29 28.08 -16.92
C ARG A 89 16.20 29.28 -16.73
N ALA A 90 15.68 30.36 -16.14
CA ALA A 90 16.42 31.60 -15.96
C ALA A 90 17.36 31.61 -14.74
N ARG A 91 16.98 30.93 -13.65
CA ARG A 91 17.64 31.08 -12.33
C ARG A 91 18.01 29.77 -11.64
N GLY A 92 17.78 28.64 -12.29
CA GLY A 92 17.91 27.30 -11.70
C GLY A 92 16.89 27.03 -10.60
N THR A 93 16.97 25.83 -10.02
CA THR A 93 16.04 25.35 -8.99
C THR A 93 16.33 25.88 -7.58
N ALA A 94 17.48 26.55 -7.38
CA ALA A 94 17.83 27.16 -6.08
C ALA A 94 16.75 28.12 -5.57
N SER A 95 16.12 28.87 -6.48
CA SER A 95 15.01 29.80 -6.18
C SER A 95 13.73 29.11 -5.67
N LEU A 96 13.63 27.78 -5.83
CA LEU A 96 12.47 26.99 -5.44
C LEU A 96 12.67 26.23 -4.12
N LEU A 97 13.87 26.23 -3.54
CA LEU A 97 14.20 25.35 -2.41
C LEU A 97 13.31 25.61 -1.19
N GLU A 98 13.39 26.81 -0.62
CA GLU A 98 12.60 27.19 0.55
C GLU A 98 11.08 26.99 0.38
N PRO A 99 10.43 27.52 -0.69
CA PRO A 99 9.00 27.31 -0.88
C PRO A 99 8.63 25.84 -1.16
N THR A 100 9.55 25.06 -1.73
CA THR A 100 9.30 23.64 -1.98
C THR A 100 9.43 22.80 -0.71
N VAL A 101 10.41 23.08 0.14
CA VAL A 101 10.58 22.40 1.45
C VAL A 101 9.33 22.59 2.31
N ALA A 102 8.82 23.82 2.41
CA ALA A 102 7.62 24.13 3.20
C ALA A 102 6.36 23.41 2.68
N ARG A 103 6.32 23.09 1.39
CA ARG A 103 5.22 22.35 0.74
C ARG A 103 5.40 20.83 0.85
N TRP A 104 6.63 20.35 0.90
CA TRP A 104 6.96 18.93 0.91
C TRP A 104 6.70 18.26 2.24
N PHE A 105 6.99 18.93 3.37
CA PHE A 105 6.98 18.30 4.69
C PHE A 105 6.02 19.01 5.64
N ALA A 106 5.15 18.24 6.28
CA ALA A 106 4.40 18.68 7.45
C ALA A 106 5.20 18.48 8.74
N ASP A 107 6.12 17.53 8.76
CA ASP A 107 6.91 17.16 9.93
C ASP A 107 8.36 17.70 9.82
N PRO A 108 8.77 18.68 10.65
CA PRO A 108 10.14 19.19 10.65
C PRO A 108 11.20 18.11 10.94
N VAL A 109 10.84 17.06 11.69
CA VAL A 109 11.73 15.92 11.95
C VAL A 109 11.95 15.12 10.68
N ALA A 110 10.89 14.90 9.90
CA ALA A 110 10.97 14.21 8.61
C ALA A 110 11.81 15.03 7.61
N ALA A 111 11.61 16.35 7.55
CA ALA A 111 12.43 17.25 6.73
C ALA A 111 13.92 17.21 7.11
N ALA A 112 14.23 17.13 8.40
CA ALA A 112 15.59 17.05 8.91
C ALA A 112 16.21 15.63 8.86
N SER A 113 15.44 14.61 8.47
CA SER A 113 15.94 13.24 8.36
C SER A 113 17.01 13.12 7.24
N PRO A 114 17.85 12.07 7.24
CA PRO A 114 18.80 11.83 6.15
C PRO A 114 18.13 11.73 4.77
N LEU A 115 16.91 11.19 4.70
CA LEU A 115 16.15 11.13 3.45
C LEU A 115 15.61 12.52 3.06
N GLY A 116 15.03 13.25 4.01
CA GLY A 116 14.53 14.61 3.78
C GLY A 116 15.60 15.55 3.24
N ARG A 117 16.79 15.55 3.86
CA ARG A 117 17.94 16.35 3.40
C ARG A 117 18.39 15.97 1.99
N ARG A 118 18.53 14.67 1.70
CA ARG A 118 18.89 14.19 0.35
C ARG A 118 17.90 14.66 -0.71
N LEU A 119 16.60 14.58 -0.45
CA LEU A 119 15.59 15.03 -1.41
C LEU A 119 15.68 16.54 -1.70
N VAL A 120 16.02 17.33 -0.69
CA VAL A 120 16.25 18.79 -0.86
C VAL A 120 17.55 19.06 -1.63
N GLU A 121 18.60 18.28 -1.39
CA GLU A 121 19.85 18.33 -2.16
C GLU A 121 19.65 17.91 -3.63
N ASP A 122 18.84 16.87 -3.87
CA ASP A 122 18.46 16.42 -5.21
C ASP A 122 17.71 17.53 -5.96
N LEU A 123 16.78 18.23 -5.29
CA LEU A 123 16.11 19.39 -5.87
C LEU A 123 17.09 20.54 -6.19
N ALA A 124 18.11 20.74 -5.36
CA ALA A 124 19.11 21.79 -5.58
C ALA A 124 20.04 21.48 -6.76
N THR A 125 20.17 20.21 -7.14
CA THR A 125 21.15 19.72 -8.13
C THR A 125 20.52 19.13 -9.39
N VAL A 126 19.19 19.01 -9.44
CA VAL A 126 18.45 18.54 -10.62
C VAL A 126 18.77 19.37 -11.86
N ASP A 127 18.77 18.71 -13.03
CA ASP A 127 18.96 19.42 -14.30
C ASP A 127 17.84 20.43 -14.52
N THR A 128 18.24 21.68 -14.81
CA THR A 128 17.33 22.80 -14.95
C THR A 128 16.38 22.62 -16.14
N ALA A 129 16.87 22.05 -17.25
CA ALA A 129 16.04 21.82 -18.43
C ALA A 129 15.03 20.69 -18.18
N GLY A 130 15.45 19.60 -17.52
CA GLY A 130 14.57 18.51 -17.11
C GLY A 130 13.46 18.94 -16.16
N TYR A 131 13.80 19.69 -15.12
CA TYR A 131 12.81 20.21 -14.18
C TYR A 131 11.79 21.13 -14.88
N ALA A 132 12.27 22.02 -15.75
CA ALA A 132 11.41 22.91 -16.52
C ALA A 132 10.51 22.13 -17.51
N ALA A 133 11.02 21.05 -18.12
CA ALA A 133 10.23 20.17 -18.98
C ALA A 133 9.12 19.46 -18.21
N CYS A 134 9.38 18.99 -16.98
CA CYS A 134 8.32 18.45 -16.11
C CYS A 134 7.26 19.50 -15.75
N CYS A 135 7.67 20.76 -15.52
CA CYS A 135 6.72 21.85 -15.31
C CYS A 135 5.88 22.12 -16.55
N ASP A 136 6.48 22.14 -17.74
CA ASP A 136 5.73 22.30 -18.99
C ASP A 136 4.71 21.17 -19.18
N ALA A 137 5.10 19.91 -18.91
CA ALA A 137 4.21 18.75 -19.00
C ALA A 137 3.00 18.86 -18.06
N LEU A 138 3.22 19.31 -16.82
CA LEU A 138 2.15 19.58 -15.87
C LEU A 138 1.24 20.75 -16.30
N SER A 139 1.77 21.72 -17.06
CA SER A 139 1.00 22.87 -17.49
C SER A 139 -0.12 22.51 -18.48
N THR A 140 0.03 21.41 -19.22
CA THR A 140 -0.95 20.94 -20.21
C THR A 140 -1.74 19.73 -19.72
N TYR A 141 -1.40 19.14 -18.57
CA TYR A 141 -2.04 17.94 -18.07
C TYR A 141 -3.40 18.25 -17.44
N ASP A 142 -4.45 17.67 -18.01
CA ASP A 142 -5.80 17.66 -17.48
C ASP A 142 -6.53 16.40 -17.96
N ILE A 143 -6.83 15.49 -17.04
CA ILE A 143 -7.55 14.25 -17.33
C ILE A 143 -8.91 14.19 -16.64
N ARG A 144 -9.42 15.31 -16.11
CA ARG A 144 -10.66 15.33 -15.32
C ARG A 144 -11.84 14.73 -16.10
N ASP A 145 -11.95 15.05 -17.39
CA ASP A 145 -13.00 14.53 -18.27
C ASP A 145 -12.83 13.05 -18.66
N ARG A 146 -11.71 12.44 -18.27
CA ARG A 146 -11.31 11.07 -18.63
C ARG A 146 -11.17 10.14 -17.43
N LEU A 147 -11.38 10.63 -16.20
CA LEU A 147 -11.21 9.82 -14.99
C LEU A 147 -12.06 8.53 -15.01
N ALA A 148 -13.27 8.62 -15.58
CA ALA A 148 -14.19 7.49 -15.72
C ALA A 148 -13.67 6.36 -16.65
N GLU A 149 -12.67 6.63 -17.48
CA GLU A 149 -12.05 5.64 -18.38
C GLU A 149 -11.01 4.76 -17.66
N ILE A 150 -10.55 5.13 -16.47
CA ILE A 150 -9.56 4.36 -15.71
C ILE A 150 -10.23 3.09 -15.14
N GLN A 151 -9.82 1.93 -15.68
CA GLN A 151 -10.40 0.63 -15.31
C GLN A 151 -9.66 -0.07 -14.15
N ALA A 152 -8.40 0.30 -13.92
CA ALA A 152 -7.59 -0.34 -12.89
C ALA A 152 -8.15 0.00 -11.49
N PRO A 153 -8.23 -0.98 -10.56
CA PRO A 153 -8.46 -0.68 -9.15
C PRO A 153 -7.49 0.40 -8.69
N THR A 154 -8.01 1.44 -8.03
CA THR A 154 -7.24 2.65 -7.73
C THR A 154 -7.26 3.00 -6.24
N LEU A 155 -6.08 3.25 -5.67
CA LEU A 155 -5.93 3.88 -4.35
C LEU A 155 -5.37 5.28 -4.53
N VAL A 156 -6.04 6.26 -3.94
CA VAL A 156 -5.54 7.62 -3.80
C VAL A 156 -5.10 7.82 -2.35
N ILE A 157 -3.86 8.26 -2.14
CA ILE A 157 -3.33 8.62 -0.83
C ILE A 157 -3.07 10.12 -0.82
N ALA A 158 -3.59 10.85 0.17
CA ALA A 158 -3.38 12.30 0.28
C ALA A 158 -2.79 12.67 1.64
N GLY A 159 -1.80 13.56 1.67
CA GLY A 159 -1.41 14.24 2.90
C GLY A 159 -2.47 15.26 3.29
N ARG A 160 -3.01 15.19 4.51
CA ARG A 160 -4.04 16.14 4.96
C ARG A 160 -3.59 17.60 4.98
N SER A 161 -2.28 17.83 5.10
CA SER A 161 -1.67 19.16 5.12
C SER A 161 -1.03 19.53 3.78
N ASP A 162 -1.25 18.75 2.70
CA ASP A 162 -0.65 18.99 1.40
C ASP A 162 -1.22 20.26 0.74
N PRO A 163 -0.41 21.32 0.50
CA PRO A 163 -0.88 22.51 -0.18
C PRO A 163 -0.66 22.45 -1.71
N ALA A 164 0.10 21.48 -2.21
CA ALA A 164 0.37 21.28 -3.64
C ALA A 164 -0.80 20.58 -4.34
N THR A 165 -1.25 19.49 -3.75
CA THR A 165 -2.36 18.67 -4.21
C THR A 165 -3.31 18.43 -3.03
N PRO A 166 -4.11 19.44 -2.66
CA PRO A 166 -4.92 19.38 -1.45
C PRO A 166 -5.90 18.21 -1.45
N PRO A 167 -6.37 17.73 -0.29
CA PRO A 167 -7.32 16.60 -0.20
C PRO A 167 -8.57 16.73 -1.07
N ALA A 168 -9.00 17.96 -1.41
CA ALA A 168 -10.09 18.18 -2.37
C ALA A 168 -9.78 17.62 -3.78
N GLN A 169 -8.54 17.74 -4.26
CA GLN A 169 -8.13 17.15 -5.55
C GLN A 169 -8.02 15.62 -5.46
N ALA A 170 -7.64 15.08 -4.31
CA ALA A 170 -7.67 13.64 -4.09
C ALA A 170 -9.10 13.08 -4.10
N ARG A 171 -10.08 13.84 -3.57
CA ARG A 171 -11.51 13.50 -3.67
C ARG A 171 -12.02 13.61 -5.11
N GLU A 172 -11.61 14.63 -5.87
CA GLU A 172 -11.93 14.72 -7.31
C GLU A 172 -11.47 13.47 -8.08
N LEU A 173 -10.28 12.95 -7.80
CA LEU A 173 -9.81 11.69 -8.37
C LEU A 173 -10.72 10.52 -7.99
N VAL A 174 -11.09 10.40 -6.71
CA VAL A 174 -11.89 9.27 -6.21
C VAL A 174 -13.33 9.31 -6.73
N ASP A 175 -13.90 10.52 -6.83
CA ASP A 175 -15.24 10.73 -7.36
C ASP A 175 -15.31 10.46 -8.86
N GLY A 176 -14.21 10.71 -9.59
CA GLY A 176 -14.11 10.50 -11.03
C GLY A 176 -13.70 9.09 -11.46
N ILE A 177 -12.97 8.34 -10.63
CA ILE A 177 -12.44 7.00 -10.98
C ILE A 177 -13.32 5.89 -10.40
N PRO A 178 -13.92 5.02 -11.22
CA PRO A 178 -14.78 3.94 -10.74
C PRO A 178 -14.06 3.00 -9.76
N GLY A 179 -14.65 2.82 -8.58
CA GLY A 179 -14.11 1.92 -7.56
C GLY A 179 -12.81 2.39 -6.89
N ALA A 180 -12.43 3.66 -7.08
CA ALA A 180 -11.29 4.22 -6.38
C ALA A 180 -11.57 4.37 -4.87
N SER A 181 -10.50 4.30 -4.07
CA SER A 181 -10.54 4.49 -2.63
C SER A 181 -9.58 5.61 -2.20
N LEU A 182 -9.89 6.27 -1.09
CA LEU A 182 -9.10 7.37 -0.54
C LEU A 182 -8.54 7.03 0.84
N THR A 183 -7.25 7.26 1.04
CA THR A 183 -6.62 7.29 2.36
C THR A 183 -6.00 8.66 2.62
N GLU A 184 -6.56 9.40 3.58
CA GLU A 184 -6.02 10.69 4.03
C GLU A 184 -5.08 10.49 5.23
N ILE A 185 -3.82 10.89 5.09
CA ILE A 185 -2.77 10.69 6.08
C ILE A 185 -2.63 11.94 6.96
N ASN A 186 -2.91 11.77 8.25
CA ASN A 186 -2.72 12.80 9.26
C ASN A 186 -1.23 13.17 9.43
N GLY A 187 -0.95 14.47 9.57
CA GLY A 187 0.41 14.95 9.82
C GLY A 187 1.37 14.68 8.67
N ALA A 188 0.86 14.67 7.44
CA ALA A 188 1.62 14.57 6.19
C ALA A 188 1.24 15.70 5.24
N ALA A 189 2.23 16.28 4.56
CA ALA A 189 2.08 17.21 3.44
C ALA A 189 2.32 16.48 2.11
N HIS A 190 2.94 17.14 1.13
CA HIS A 190 3.06 16.61 -0.23
C HIS A 190 3.94 15.35 -0.32
N LEU A 191 5.02 15.25 0.45
CA LEU A 191 5.85 14.05 0.53
C LEU A 191 5.39 13.16 1.70
N ALA A 192 4.14 12.71 1.63
CA ALA A 192 3.54 11.86 2.66
C ALA A 192 4.35 10.58 2.95
N VAL A 193 5.05 10.03 1.94
CA VAL A 193 5.95 8.89 2.09
C VAL A 193 7.15 9.16 3.00
N VAL A 194 7.51 10.43 3.20
CA VAL A 194 8.61 10.84 4.10
C VAL A 194 8.07 11.29 5.45
N ASP A 195 6.96 12.04 5.47
CA ASP A 195 6.33 12.48 6.73
C ASP A 195 5.80 11.29 7.54
N ARG A 196 5.19 10.30 6.87
CA ARG A 196 4.48 9.17 7.50
C ARG A 196 4.74 7.85 6.73
N PRO A 197 6.00 7.38 6.68
CA PRO A 197 6.37 6.20 5.88
C PRO A 197 5.56 4.96 6.25
N ASP A 198 5.35 4.70 7.55
CA ASP A 198 4.63 3.50 8.01
C ASP A 198 3.16 3.53 7.60
N ALA A 199 2.50 4.68 7.70
CA ALA A 199 1.09 4.82 7.34
C ALA A 199 0.88 4.69 5.83
N VAL A 200 1.75 5.30 5.02
CA VAL A 200 1.68 5.16 3.56
C VAL A 200 2.03 3.75 3.12
N THR A 201 3.05 3.13 3.72
CA THR A 201 3.42 1.74 3.43
C THR A 201 2.29 0.77 3.79
N ALA A 202 1.65 0.95 4.94
CA ALA A 202 0.50 0.14 5.35
C ALA A 202 -0.68 0.27 4.37
N ALA A 203 -0.99 1.48 3.92
CA ALA A 203 -2.05 1.72 2.93
C ALA A 203 -1.72 1.08 1.56
N LEU A 204 -0.48 1.25 1.08
CA LEU A 204 -0.03 0.63 -0.17
C LEU A 204 -0.05 -0.90 -0.08
N LEU A 205 0.46 -1.48 1.01
CA LEU A 205 0.44 -2.93 1.20
C LEU A 205 -1.01 -3.43 1.28
N ALA A 206 -1.89 -2.80 2.05
CA ALA A 206 -3.29 -3.21 2.14
C ALA A 206 -4.01 -3.16 0.78
N PHE A 207 -3.63 -2.24 -0.10
CA PHE A 207 -4.23 -2.09 -1.43
C PHE A 207 -3.62 -3.00 -2.50
N LEU A 208 -2.29 -3.10 -2.54
CA LEU A 208 -1.58 -3.92 -3.53
C LEU A 208 -1.70 -5.41 -3.23
N ASP A 209 -1.81 -5.75 -1.95
CA ASP A 209 -2.06 -7.11 -1.46
C ASP A 209 -3.56 -7.42 -1.59
N GLN A 210 -4.12 -7.34 -2.81
CA GLN A 210 -5.48 -7.84 -3.09
C GLN A 210 -5.64 -9.37 -2.90
N GLY A 211 -4.76 -10.02 -2.13
CA GLY A 211 -5.18 -11.10 -1.25
C GLY A 211 -5.69 -10.48 0.04
N ASP A 212 -7.01 -10.44 0.24
CA ASP A 212 -7.70 -10.04 1.48
C ASP A 212 -6.75 -10.11 2.71
N PRO A 213 -6.47 -9.01 3.44
CA PRO A 213 -5.60 -9.03 4.62
C PRO A 213 -5.97 -10.15 5.60
N GLY A 214 -7.26 -10.50 5.65
CA GLY A 214 -7.76 -11.69 6.30
C GLY A 214 -7.26 -12.98 5.68
N MET A 215 -7.31 -13.17 4.36
CA MET A 215 -6.67 -14.31 3.68
C MET A 215 -5.19 -14.41 3.97
N ARG A 216 -4.43 -13.30 3.96
CA ARG A 216 -3.00 -13.35 4.29
C ARG A 216 -2.77 -13.85 5.70
N VAL A 217 -3.43 -13.25 6.70
CA VAL A 217 -3.27 -13.67 8.10
C VAL A 217 -3.80 -15.09 8.31
N ARG A 218 -4.92 -15.44 7.67
CA ARG A 218 -5.48 -16.80 7.68
C ARG A 218 -4.45 -17.81 7.16
N ARG A 219 -3.74 -17.50 6.07
CA ARG A 219 -2.67 -18.33 5.50
C ARG A 219 -1.45 -18.42 6.41
N GLU A 220 -1.01 -17.31 6.98
CA GLU A 220 0.13 -17.32 7.90
C GLU A 220 -0.17 -18.09 9.19
N VAL A 221 -1.41 -18.06 9.68
CA VAL A 221 -1.82 -18.76 10.90
C VAL A 221 -2.17 -20.23 10.63
N LEU A 222 -2.95 -20.53 9.59
CA LEU A 222 -3.45 -21.89 9.32
C LEU A 222 -2.61 -22.69 8.32
N GLY A 223 -1.73 -22.02 7.58
CA GLY A 223 -0.92 -22.59 6.50
C GLY A 223 -1.65 -22.62 5.16
N ASP A 224 -0.90 -22.39 4.07
CA ASP A 224 -1.44 -22.31 2.70
C ASP A 224 -2.22 -23.54 2.29
N ALA A 225 -1.69 -24.75 2.51
CA ALA A 225 -2.35 -25.99 2.12
C ALA A 225 -3.73 -26.18 2.77
N HIS A 226 -3.88 -25.74 4.03
CA HIS A 226 -5.17 -25.79 4.71
C HIS A 226 -6.15 -24.78 4.09
N VAL A 227 -5.68 -23.55 3.86
CA VAL A 227 -6.51 -22.49 3.30
C VAL A 227 -6.94 -22.81 1.88
N ASP A 228 -6.05 -23.34 1.04
CA ASP A 228 -6.35 -23.75 -0.33
C ASP A 228 -7.40 -24.88 -0.35
N ALA A 229 -7.25 -25.87 0.52
CA ALA A 229 -8.23 -26.94 0.65
C ALA A 229 -9.61 -26.43 1.13
N ALA A 230 -9.64 -25.41 2.00
CA ALA A 230 -10.88 -24.78 2.45
C ALA A 230 -11.54 -23.96 1.34
N VAL A 231 -10.76 -23.16 0.59
CA VAL A 231 -11.24 -22.38 -0.56
C VAL A 231 -11.79 -23.30 -1.64
N ALA A 232 -11.07 -24.37 -2.00
CA ALA A 232 -11.51 -25.34 -3.00
C ALA A 232 -12.82 -26.07 -2.66
N LYS A 233 -13.15 -26.17 -1.36
CA LYS A 233 -14.41 -26.74 -0.87
C LYS A 233 -15.53 -25.71 -0.70
N THR A 234 -15.28 -24.44 -1.02
CA THR A 234 -16.28 -23.40 -0.94
C THR A 234 -17.36 -23.65 -1.98
N THR A 235 -18.61 -23.55 -1.54
CA THR A 235 -19.80 -23.73 -2.36
C THR A 235 -20.60 -22.42 -2.35
N PRO A 236 -21.53 -22.20 -3.27
CA PRO A 236 -22.42 -21.03 -3.20
C PRO A 236 -23.17 -20.90 -1.86
N PHE A 237 -23.40 -22.03 -1.17
CA PHE A 237 -24.02 -22.02 0.16
C PHE A 237 -23.06 -21.54 1.27
N THR A 238 -21.77 -21.84 1.17
CA THR A 238 -20.78 -21.53 2.22
C THR A 238 -19.95 -20.28 1.94
N GLU A 239 -20.03 -19.70 0.74
CA GLU A 239 -19.26 -18.55 0.27
C GLU A 239 -19.36 -17.35 1.22
N ALA A 240 -20.59 -16.90 1.53
CA ALA A 240 -20.80 -15.76 2.41
C ALA A 240 -20.22 -15.97 3.82
N PHE A 241 -20.23 -17.23 4.30
CA PHE A 241 -19.63 -17.56 5.58
C PHE A 241 -18.10 -17.59 5.53
N GLN A 242 -17.51 -18.14 4.45
CA GLN A 242 -16.07 -18.11 4.22
C GLN A 242 -15.54 -16.68 4.09
N ASP A 243 -16.27 -15.80 3.42
CA ASP A 243 -15.97 -14.38 3.36
C ASP A 243 -16.04 -13.72 4.74
N LEU A 244 -17.14 -13.95 5.49
CA LEU A 244 -17.32 -13.41 6.83
C LEU A 244 -16.16 -13.76 7.77
N ILE A 245 -15.78 -15.04 7.86
CA ILE A 245 -14.69 -15.46 8.75
C ILE A 245 -13.35 -14.89 8.30
N THR A 246 -13.13 -14.80 6.98
CA THR A 246 -11.90 -14.25 6.41
C THR A 246 -11.73 -12.79 6.79
N ARG A 247 -12.75 -11.96 6.55
CA ARG A 247 -12.72 -10.54 6.89
C ARG A 247 -12.65 -10.28 8.38
N TYR A 248 -13.53 -10.89 9.18
CA TYR A 248 -13.64 -10.52 10.60
C TYR A 248 -12.64 -11.21 11.50
N ALA A 249 -12.52 -12.55 11.41
CA ALA A 249 -11.59 -13.23 12.28
C ALA A 249 -10.16 -12.84 11.90
N TRP A 250 -9.82 -13.04 10.63
CA TRP A 250 -8.44 -12.90 10.19
C TRP A 250 -8.07 -11.47 9.81
N GLY A 251 -8.98 -10.74 9.15
CA GLY A 251 -8.73 -9.37 8.69
C GLY A 251 -8.89 -8.29 9.76
N GLU A 252 -9.71 -8.52 10.79
CA GLU A 252 -9.91 -7.57 11.89
C GLU A 252 -9.32 -8.04 13.22
N ILE A 253 -9.75 -9.17 13.77
CA ILE A 253 -9.37 -9.52 15.15
C ILE A 253 -7.91 -9.95 15.26
N TRP A 254 -7.43 -10.79 14.33
CA TRP A 254 -6.04 -11.29 14.35
C TRP A 254 -5.00 -10.27 13.88
N THR A 255 -5.41 -9.20 13.18
CA THR A 255 -4.55 -8.08 12.76
C THR A 255 -4.46 -6.95 13.79
N ARG A 256 -5.42 -6.88 14.74
CA ARG A 256 -5.47 -5.78 15.70
C ARG A 256 -4.20 -5.68 16.56
N PRO A 257 -3.69 -4.47 16.81
CA PRO A 257 -2.60 -4.27 17.77
C PRO A 257 -3.08 -4.57 19.20
N GLY A 258 -2.14 -4.89 20.09
CA GLY A 258 -2.38 -5.08 21.52
C GLY A 258 -2.07 -6.49 22.04
N LEU A 259 -2.35 -7.54 21.26
CA LEU A 259 -1.93 -8.91 21.56
C LEU A 259 -1.15 -9.49 20.38
N ASP A 260 0.00 -10.10 20.67
CA ASP A 260 0.80 -10.81 19.68
C ASP A 260 0.15 -12.14 19.27
N ARG A 261 0.66 -12.76 18.20
CA ARG A 261 0.09 -14.00 17.66
C ARG A 261 0.24 -15.18 18.61
N ARG A 262 1.32 -15.21 19.39
CA ARG A 262 1.55 -16.24 20.41
C ARG A 262 0.42 -16.21 21.46
N THR A 263 0.15 -15.03 22.02
CA THR A 263 -0.88 -14.85 23.03
C THR A 263 -2.28 -15.16 22.47
N ARG A 264 -2.58 -14.70 21.25
CA ARG A 264 -3.86 -15.02 20.57
C ARG A 264 -4.05 -16.51 20.35
N SER A 265 -3.01 -17.23 19.95
CA SER A 265 -3.06 -18.69 19.83
C SER A 265 -3.33 -19.37 21.17
N ALA A 266 -2.65 -18.98 22.26
CA ALA A 266 -2.89 -19.54 23.59
C ALA A 266 -4.34 -19.35 24.07
N ILE A 267 -4.89 -18.14 23.88
CA ILE A 267 -6.30 -17.83 24.20
C ILE A 267 -7.25 -18.68 23.35
N THR A 268 -6.96 -18.81 22.06
CA THR A 268 -7.79 -19.59 21.13
C THR A 268 -7.81 -21.06 21.51
N LEU A 269 -6.66 -21.65 21.84
CA LEU A 269 -6.58 -23.04 22.33
C LEU A 269 -7.45 -23.23 23.59
N MET A 270 -7.29 -22.37 24.60
CA MET A 270 -8.11 -22.44 25.81
C MET A 270 -9.62 -22.33 25.50
N ALA A 271 -10.02 -21.42 24.62
CA ALA A 271 -11.42 -21.24 24.25
C ALA A 271 -12.01 -22.46 23.53
N LEU A 272 -11.23 -23.10 22.64
CA LEU A 272 -11.65 -24.32 21.94
C LEU A 272 -11.79 -25.50 22.91
N VAL A 273 -10.87 -25.63 23.88
CA VAL A 273 -10.98 -26.64 24.95
C VAL A 273 -12.21 -26.40 25.81
N ALA A 274 -12.43 -25.17 26.27
CA ALA A 274 -13.56 -24.80 27.12
C ALA A 274 -14.93 -25.09 26.46
N ARG A 275 -14.98 -25.08 25.12
CA ARG A 275 -16.19 -25.36 24.32
C ARG A 275 -16.27 -26.78 23.78
N GLY A 276 -15.23 -27.60 23.95
CA GLY A 276 -15.17 -28.98 23.45
C GLY A 276 -15.04 -29.08 21.92
N HIS A 277 -14.51 -28.06 21.25
CA HIS A 277 -14.37 -28.01 19.79
C HIS A 277 -13.09 -28.71 19.30
N HIS A 278 -13.03 -30.03 19.51
CA HIS A 278 -11.80 -30.81 19.32
C HIS A 278 -11.29 -30.88 17.86
N ASP A 279 -12.19 -30.86 16.87
CA ASP A 279 -11.79 -30.90 15.46
C ASP A 279 -11.03 -29.62 15.06
N GLU A 280 -11.53 -28.46 15.51
CA GLU A 280 -10.90 -27.16 15.29
C GLU A 280 -9.62 -27.00 16.13
N LEU A 281 -9.61 -27.57 17.35
CA LEU A 281 -8.45 -27.56 18.23
C LEU A 281 -7.22 -28.17 17.56
N ALA A 282 -7.38 -29.28 16.82
CA ALA A 282 -6.27 -29.93 16.14
C ALA A 282 -5.56 -29.00 15.14
N MET A 283 -6.34 -28.21 14.40
CA MET A 283 -5.81 -27.21 13.48
C MET A 283 -5.08 -26.09 14.24
N HIS A 284 -5.67 -25.58 15.32
CA HIS A 284 -5.06 -24.50 16.08
C HIS A 284 -3.83 -24.89 16.89
N VAL A 285 -3.65 -26.17 17.23
CA VAL A 285 -2.37 -26.66 17.78
C VAL A 285 -1.24 -26.51 16.76
N ARG A 286 -1.47 -26.82 15.48
CA ARG A 286 -0.48 -26.57 14.41
C ARG A 286 -0.22 -25.08 14.22
N ALA A 287 -1.30 -24.30 14.19
CA ALA A 287 -1.23 -22.84 14.06
C ALA A 287 -0.45 -22.19 15.21
N ALA A 288 -0.59 -22.70 16.44
CA ALA A 288 0.15 -22.21 17.59
C ALA A 288 1.67 -22.38 17.44
N LEU A 289 2.13 -23.52 16.91
CA LEU A 289 3.53 -23.73 16.57
C LEU A 289 4.01 -22.73 15.51
N GLY A 290 3.22 -22.56 14.43
CA GLY A 290 3.54 -21.61 13.35
C GLY A 290 3.62 -20.16 13.84
N ASN A 291 2.78 -19.79 14.82
CA ASN A 291 2.81 -18.49 15.49
C ASN A 291 3.91 -18.37 16.56
N GLY A 292 4.71 -19.43 16.75
CA GLY A 292 5.94 -19.41 17.53
C GLY A 292 5.84 -20.06 18.91
N LEU A 293 4.72 -20.65 19.33
CA LEU A 293 4.67 -21.41 20.59
C LEU A 293 5.53 -22.67 20.49
N THR A 294 6.19 -23.05 21.58
CA THR A 294 6.83 -24.36 21.69
C THR A 294 5.81 -25.45 22.06
N ARG A 295 6.20 -26.72 21.88
CA ARG A 295 5.41 -27.86 22.34
C ARG A 295 5.12 -27.79 23.84
N ASP A 296 6.12 -27.39 24.62
CA ASP A 296 6.01 -27.26 26.08
C ASP A 296 5.05 -26.13 26.46
N GLU A 297 5.12 -24.98 25.76
CA GLU A 297 4.19 -23.86 25.99
C GLU A 297 2.74 -24.22 25.64
N ILE A 298 2.52 -25.02 24.59
CA ILE A 298 1.18 -25.58 24.30
C ILE A 298 0.75 -26.50 25.43
N GLY A 299 1.65 -27.34 25.95
CA GLY A 299 1.42 -28.18 27.12
C GLY A 299 0.96 -27.39 28.35
N GLU A 300 1.63 -26.29 28.66
CA GLU A 300 1.27 -25.39 29.77
C GLU A 300 -0.15 -24.79 29.61
N VAL A 301 -0.53 -24.39 28.39
CA VAL A 301 -1.91 -23.90 28.12
C VAL A 301 -2.94 -25.00 28.39
N LEU A 302 -2.64 -26.25 28.00
CA LEU A 302 -3.54 -27.38 28.22
C LEU A 302 -3.60 -27.80 29.70
N LEU A 303 -2.48 -27.74 30.43
CA LEU A 303 -2.47 -27.93 31.89
C LEU A 303 -3.35 -26.89 32.59
N GLN A 304 -3.21 -25.61 32.21
CA GLN A 304 -4.06 -24.54 32.73
C GLN A 304 -5.55 -24.83 32.47
N SER A 305 -5.88 -25.40 31.30
CA SER A 305 -7.27 -25.75 30.98
C SER A 305 -7.86 -26.82 31.90
N ALA A 306 -7.05 -27.70 32.50
CA ALA A 306 -7.54 -28.71 33.45
C ALA A 306 -8.17 -28.09 34.70
N ILE A 307 -7.67 -26.93 35.12
CA ILE A 307 -8.13 -26.22 36.31
C ILE A 307 -9.42 -25.45 36.03
N TYR A 308 -9.51 -24.79 34.87
CA TYR A 308 -10.63 -23.91 34.55
C TYR A 308 -11.74 -24.56 33.74
N CYS A 309 -11.42 -25.62 32.99
CA CYS A 309 -12.37 -26.36 32.14
C CYS A 309 -12.60 -27.80 32.64
N GLY A 310 -11.81 -28.27 33.60
CA GLY A 310 -11.89 -29.60 34.18
C GLY A 310 -10.96 -30.62 33.52
N VAL A 311 -10.47 -31.57 34.32
CA VAL A 311 -9.55 -32.63 33.89
C VAL A 311 -10.06 -33.43 32.67
N PRO A 312 -11.36 -33.79 32.54
CA PRO A 312 -11.83 -34.50 31.36
C PRO A 312 -11.66 -33.70 30.05
N ALA A 313 -11.89 -32.38 30.07
CA ALA A 313 -11.71 -31.53 28.90
C ALA A 313 -10.22 -31.42 28.51
N ALA A 314 -9.35 -31.24 29.51
CA ALA A 314 -7.91 -31.24 29.30
C ALA A 314 -7.40 -32.60 28.76
N ASN A 315 -7.88 -33.74 29.28
CA ASN A 315 -7.51 -35.06 28.76
C ASN A 315 -7.83 -35.20 27.27
N ALA A 316 -9.03 -34.78 26.85
CA ALA A 316 -9.40 -34.79 25.44
C ALA A 316 -8.49 -33.86 24.61
N ALA A 317 -8.17 -32.68 25.14
CA ALA A 317 -7.28 -31.72 24.49
C ALA A 317 -5.85 -32.25 24.33
N PHE A 318 -5.29 -32.90 25.37
CA PHE A 318 -3.99 -33.55 25.31
C PHE A 318 -3.96 -34.68 24.28
N ALA A 319 -5.01 -35.50 24.21
CA ALA A 319 -5.11 -36.53 23.19
C ALA A 319 -5.15 -35.95 21.77
N VAL A 320 -5.83 -34.80 21.57
CA VAL A 320 -5.83 -34.08 20.29
C VAL A 320 -4.44 -33.54 19.97
N ALA A 321 -3.79 -32.85 20.91
CA ALA A 321 -2.47 -32.27 20.71
C ALA A 321 -1.42 -33.34 20.43
N GLN A 322 -1.44 -34.46 21.15
CA GLN A 322 -0.52 -35.58 20.93
C GLN A 322 -0.59 -36.09 19.49
N ARG A 323 -1.80 -36.36 18.97
CA ARG A 323 -1.99 -36.79 17.57
C ARG A 323 -1.52 -35.79 16.52
N VAL A 324 -1.37 -34.52 16.89
CA VAL A 324 -0.95 -33.45 15.99
C VAL A 324 0.57 -33.23 16.05
N LEU A 325 1.18 -33.49 17.21
CA LEU A 325 2.59 -33.21 17.49
C LEU A 325 3.51 -34.43 17.28
N GLU A 326 2.96 -35.64 17.30
CA GLU A 326 3.64 -36.91 16.98
C GLU A 326 3.36 -37.34 15.53
#